data_AF-A0A951N9V0-F1
#
_entry.id   AF-A0A951N9V0-F1
#
_cell.length_a   1.000
_cell.length_b   1.000
_cell.length_c   1.000
_cell.angle_alpha   90.00
_cell.angle_beta   90.00
_cell.angle_gamma   90.00
#
_symmetry.space_group_name_H-M   'P 1'
#
loop_
_entity.id
_entity.type
_entity.pdbx_description
1 polymer ?
#
loop_
_entity_poly.entity_id
_entity_poly.type
_entity_poly.pdbx_seq_one_letter_code
_entity_poly.pdbx_strand_id
1 'polypeptide(L)' 'MGFQTPQYRVSDLLAKVGDGRIQLPDFQRGYKWDDERIRSLLVTITLGHPLGVIMLLQTGNDQVRFKPK' A
#
# COMPACT_ATOMS: atom_id res chain seq x y z
N MET A 1 1.53 -22.16 -5.81
CA MET A 1 0.62 -21.03 -5.51
C MET A 1 1.04 -19.85 -6.36
N GLY A 2 0.18 -19.35 -7.23
CA GLY A 2 0.48 -18.24 -8.13
C GLY A 2 0.19 -16.87 -7.51
N PHE A 3 0.68 -15.80 -8.15
CA PHE A 3 0.29 -14.44 -7.80
C PHE A 3 -1.21 -14.24 -8.06
N GLN A 4 -1.87 -13.55 -7.14
CA GLN A 4 -3.26 -13.10 -7.34
C GLN A 4 -3.25 -11.60 -7.62
N THR A 5 -4.13 -11.15 -8.52
CA THR A 5 -4.32 -9.73 -8.84
C THR A 5 -5.76 -9.29 -8.54
N PRO A 6 -6.18 -9.36 -7.27
CA PRO A 6 -7.51 -8.89 -6.87
C PRO A 6 -7.62 -7.37 -7.07
N GLN A 7 -8.83 -6.91 -7.43
CA GLN A 7 -9.15 -5.49 -7.50
C GLN A 7 -9.76 -5.03 -6.17
N TYR A 8 -8.98 -4.30 -5.38
CA TYR A 8 -9.47 -3.68 -4.14
C TYR A 8 -9.79 -2.20 -4.36
N ARG A 9 -10.77 -1.68 -3.63
CA ARG A 9 -10.94 -0.22 -3.55
C ARG A 9 -9.81 0.36 -2.72
N VAL A 10 -9.38 1.57 -3.08
CA VAL A 10 -8.36 2.30 -2.33
C VAL A 10 -8.78 2.50 -0.87
N SER A 11 -10.06 2.74 -0.61
CA SER A 11 -10.62 2.85 0.75
C SER A 11 -10.34 1.62 1.61
N ASP A 12 -10.46 0.42 1.04
CA ASP A 12 -10.30 -0.83 1.76
C ASP A 12 -8.83 -1.07 2.11
N LEU A 13 -7.92 -0.70 1.19
CA LEU A 13 -6.49 -0.74 1.41
C LEU A 13 -6.05 0.25 2.49
N LEU A 14 -6.60 1.48 2.47
CA LEU A 14 -6.31 2.50 3.48
C LEU A 14 -6.78 2.07 4.87
N ALA A 15 -7.95 1.43 4.98
CA ALA A 15 -8.43 0.88 6.25
C ALA A 15 -7.47 -0.19 6.80
N LYS A 16 -6.98 -1.10 5.94
CA LYS A 16 -5.98 -2.12 6.31
C LYS A 16 -4.61 -1.56 6.67
N VAL A 17 -4.25 -0.38 6.16
CA VAL A 17 -3.05 0.33 6.60
C VAL A 17 -3.30 0.96 7.98
N GLY A 18 -4.44 1.59 8.16
CA GLY A 18 -4.83 2.23 9.44
C GLY A 18 -4.99 1.26 10.61
N ASP A 19 -5.41 0.02 10.35
CA ASP A 19 -5.52 -1.04 11.38
C ASP A 19 -4.23 -1.87 11.57
N GLY A 20 -3.18 -1.57 10.80
CA GLY A 20 -1.89 -2.25 10.88
C GLY A 20 -1.82 -3.63 10.22
N ARG A 21 -2.83 -4.06 9.45
CA ARG A 21 -2.77 -5.32 8.69
C ARG A 21 -1.87 -5.25 7.46
N ILE A 22 -1.78 -4.07 6.84
CA ILE A 22 -0.81 -3.76 5.79
C ILE A 22 0.22 -2.82 6.40
N GLN A 23 1.48 -3.24 6.38
CA GLN A 23 2.58 -2.46 6.93
C GLN A 23 3.71 -2.39 5.91
N LEU A 24 4.53 -1.34 6.02
CA LEU A 24 5.78 -1.26 5.28
C LEU A 24 6.82 -2.15 5.95
N PRO A 25 7.60 -2.92 5.19
CA PRO A 25 8.69 -3.71 5.75
C PRO A 25 9.82 -2.81 6.26
N ASP A 26 10.60 -3.30 7.23
CA ASP A 26 11.70 -2.55 7.85
C ASP A 26 12.81 -2.16 6.86
N PHE A 27 12.96 -2.94 5.78
CA PHE A 27 13.89 -2.69 4.69
C PHE A 27 13.35 -1.71 3.63
N GLN A 28 12.17 -1.10 3.85
CA GLN A 28 11.68 -0.06 2.96
C GLN A 28 12.57 1.18 3.05
N ARG A 29 12.94 1.72 1.89
CA ARG A 29 13.69 2.97 1.81
C ARG A 29 12.91 4.13 2.42
N GLY A 30 13.61 5.15 2.88
CA GLY A 30 12.98 6.37 3.37
C GLY A 30 12.00 6.98 2.35
N TYR A 31 11.04 7.73 2.85
CA TYR A 31 10.06 8.44 2.03
C TYR A 31 10.77 9.39 1.05
N LYS A 32 10.41 9.33 -0.23
CA LYS A 32 11.04 10.12 -1.31
C LYS A 32 10.03 10.93 -2.15
N TRP A 33 8.77 10.96 -1.74
CA TRP A 33 7.75 11.69 -2.48
C TRP A 33 7.81 13.17 -2.09
N ASP A 34 7.87 14.03 -3.10
CA ASP A 34 7.68 15.46 -2.97
C ASP A 34 6.20 15.83 -3.20
N ASP A 35 5.83 17.04 -2.81
CA ASP A 35 4.44 17.52 -2.88
C ASP A 35 3.89 17.53 -4.32
N GLU A 36 4.75 17.75 -5.31
CA GLU A 36 4.37 17.79 -6.72
C GLU A 36 3.97 16.41 -7.25
N ARG A 37 4.74 15.38 -6.89
CA ARG A 37 4.40 13.98 -7.21
C ARG A 37 3.11 13.57 -6.50
N ILE A 38 2.95 13.94 -5.23
CA ILE A 38 1.73 13.62 -4.46
C ILE A 38 0.50 14.24 -5.15
N ARG A 39 0.58 15.52 -5.51
CA ARG A 39 -0.51 16.21 -6.22
C ARG A 39 -0.83 15.53 -7.56
N SER A 40 0.18 15.18 -8.34
CA SER A 40 0.01 14.50 -9.63
C SER A 40 -0.68 13.14 -9.49
N LEU A 41 -0.35 12.40 -8.43
CA LEU A 41 -1.02 11.14 -8.12
C LEU A 41 -2.50 11.34 -7.75
N LEU A 42 -2.80 12.35 -6.93
CA LEU A 42 -4.18 12.67 -6.56
C LEU A 42 -5.03 13.03 -7.78
N VAL A 43 -4.50 13.82 -8.72
CA VAL A 43 -5.19 14.12 -9.99
C VAL A 43 -5.54 12.83 -10.74
N THR A 44 -4.56 11.94 -10.92
CA THR A 44 -4.75 10.62 -11.57
C THR A 44 -5.88 9.83 -10.91
N ILE A 45 -5.90 9.77 -9.56
CA ILE A 45 -6.94 9.08 -8.79
C ILE A 45 -8.31 9.73 -9.00
N THR A 46 -8.41 11.06 -8.89
CA THR A 46 -9.69 11.78 -9.01
C THR A 46 -10.30 11.69 -10.41
N LEU A 47 -9.46 11.60 -11.45
CA LEU A 47 -9.89 11.43 -12.83
C LEU A 47 -10.15 9.97 -13.22
N GLY A 48 -9.92 9.02 -12.30
CA GLY A 48 -10.12 7.59 -12.56
C GLY A 48 -9.14 7.00 -13.58
N HIS A 49 -7.98 7.64 -13.78
CA HIS A 49 -6.96 7.13 -14.68
C HIS A 49 -6.31 5.85 -14.11
N PRO A 50 -5.93 4.87 -14.95
CA PRO A 50 -5.25 3.67 -14.49
C PRO A 50 -3.98 4.02 -13.72
N LEU A 51 -3.82 3.42 -12.53
CA LEU A 51 -2.72 3.74 -11.62
C LEU A 51 -2.00 2.48 -11.15
N GLY A 52 -0.81 2.25 -11.72
CA GLY A 52 0.20 1.32 -11.23
C GLY A 52 -0.28 -0.04 -10.70
N VAL A 53 0.57 -0.65 -9.88
CA VAL A 53 0.24 -1.84 -9.09
C VAL A 53 0.93 -1.73 -7.74
N ILE A 54 0.34 -2.31 -6.71
CA ILE A 54 1.01 -2.56 -5.43
C ILE A 54 1.17 -4.06 -5.23
N MET A 55 2.26 -4.47 -4.60
CA MET A 55 2.52 -5.87 -4.29
C MET A 55 2.40 -6.07 -2.78
N LEU A 56 1.61 -7.06 -2.38
CA LEU A 56 1.42 -7.43 -0.98
C LEU A 56 1.95 -8.84 -0.77
N LEU A 57 2.67 -9.05 0.32
CA LEU A 57 3.09 -10.37 0.78
C LEU A 57 2.21 -10.75 1.97
N GLN A 58 1.41 -11.80 1.83
CA GLN A 58 0.66 -12.34 2.95
C GLN A 58 1.63 -13.11 3.86
N THR A 59 1.87 -12.56 5.06
CA THR A 59 2.63 -13.23 6.11
C THR A 59 1.67 -14.01 7.01
N GLY A 60 2.15 -15.12 7.59
CA GLY A 60 1.29 -16.13 8.22
C GLY A 60 1.73 -16.53 9.62
N ASN A 61 2.17 -15.58 10.44
CA ASN A 61 2.43 -15.86 11.85
C ASN A 61 1.78 -14.79 12.72
N ASP A 62 0.75 -15.17 13.48
CA ASP A 62 0.07 -14.31 14.46
C ASP A 62 1.04 -13.76 15.53
N GLN A 63 2.21 -14.39 15.68
CA GLN A 63 3.30 -13.99 16.59
C GLN A 63 4.25 -12.95 15.95
N VAL A 64 4.28 -12.82 14.63
CA VAL A 64 5.14 -11.84 13.94
C VAL A 64 4.32 -10.57 13.72
N ARG A 65 4.31 -9.73 14.76
CA ARG A 65 3.86 -8.34 14.63
C ARG A 65 5.05 -7.49 14.21
N PHE A 66 5.06 -7.04 12.96
CA PHE A 66 6.02 -6.01 12.57
C PHE A 66 5.71 -4.77 13.41
N LYS A 67 6.70 -4.29 14.15
CA LYS A 67 6.52 -3.10 14.97
C LYS A 67 6.25 -1.93 14.02
N PRO A 68 5.17 -1.15 14.21
CA PRO A 68 5.06 0.13 13.52
C PRO A 68 6.26 1.00 13.92
N LYS A 69 6.95 1.56 12.94
CA LYS A 69 7.90 2.66 13.16
C LYS A 69 7.17 3.94 13.49
#